data_AF-A0AAQ3VLA5-F1
#
_entry.id   AF-A0AAQ3VLA5-F1
#
_cell.length_a   1.000
_cell.length_b   1.000
_cell.length_c   1.000
_cell.angle_alpha   90.00
_cell.angle_beta   90.00
_cell.angle_gamma   90.00
#
_symmetry.space_group_name_H-M   'P 1'
#
loop_
_entity.id
_entity.type
_entity.pdbx_description
1 polymer ?
#
loop_
_entity_poly.entity_id
_entity_poly.type
_entity_poly.pdbx_seq_one_letter_code
_entity_poly.pdbx_strand_id
1 'polypeptide(L)' 'MVRISFTQHPASVGETYSAYANRLAPLWRMQLAALACFVHGIFPFLLTKTGSTSVSELYSRMVQHRSRL' A
#
# COMPACT_ATOMS: atom_id res chain seq x y z
N MET A 1 -14.08 23.81 15.84
CA MET A 1 -14.71 23.31 14.60
C MET A 1 -13.62 22.72 13.72
N VAL A 2 -13.47 21.39 13.71
CA VAL A 2 -12.47 20.71 12.88
C VAL A 2 -12.91 20.86 11.43
N ARG A 3 -12.26 21.76 10.68
CA ARG A 3 -12.42 21.81 9.23
C ARG A 3 -11.67 20.60 8.68
N ILE A 4 -12.39 19.59 8.20
CA ILE A 4 -11.79 18.47 7.46
C ILE A 4 -11.30 19.05 6.14
N SER A 5 -10.06 19.52 6.13
CA SER A 5 -9.42 20.09 4.95
C SER A 5 -8.36 19.13 4.44
N PHE A 6 -8.60 18.61 3.24
CA PHE A 6 -7.71 17.69 2.53
C PHE A 6 -6.29 18.24 2.32
N THR A 7 -6.08 19.55 2.49
CA THR A 7 -4.78 20.22 2.35
C THR A 7 -4.07 20.47 3.67
N GLN A 8 -4.76 20.38 4.81
CA GLN A 8 -4.19 20.76 6.11
C GLN A 8 -3.24 19.69 6.66
N HIS A 9 -3.60 18.41 6.53
CA HIS A 9 -2.71 17.31 6.94
C HIS A 9 -1.45 17.23 6.04
N PRO A 10 -1.53 17.27 4.70
CA PRO A 10 -0.33 17.32 3.86
C PRO A 10 0.58 18.51 4.20
N ALA A 11 -0.01 19.70 4.38
CA ALA A 11 0.75 20.90 4.74
C ALA A 11 1.50 20.76 6.08
N SER A 12 0.92 20.06 7.07
CA SER A 12 1.55 19.85 8.38
C SER A 12 2.81 18.97 8.33
N VAL A 13 2.97 18.15 7.28
CA VAL A 13 4.17 17.32 7.03
C VAL A 13 5.03 17.87 5.88
N GLY A 14 4.76 19.09 5.42
CA GLY A 14 5.51 19.74 4.35
C GLY A 14 5.21 19.20 2.94
N GLU A 15 4.10 18.49 2.74
CA GLU A 15 3.72 17.87 1.47
C GLU A 15 2.56 18.59 0.80
N THR A 16 2.60 18.69 -0.54
CA THR A 16 1.46 19.14 -1.32
C THR A 16 0.48 17.99 -1.55
N TYR A 17 -0.81 18.29 -1.73
CA TYR A 17 -1.82 17.27 -2.00
C TYR A 17 -1.50 16.42 -3.26
N SER A 18 -0.84 17.02 -4.26
CA SER A 18 -0.35 16.32 -5.45
C SER A 18 0.84 15.38 -5.16
N ALA A 19 1.69 15.68 -4.17
CA ALA A 19 2.74 14.76 -3.72
C ALA A 19 2.17 13.50 -3.04
N TYR A 20 0.99 13.61 -2.45
CA TYR A 20 0.27 12.48 -1.86
C TYR A 20 -0.10 11.42 -2.90
N ALA A 21 -0.46 11.84 -4.12
CA ALA A 21 -0.82 10.92 -5.21
C ALA A 21 0.33 9.97 -5.59
N ASN A 22 1.57 10.45 -5.62
CA ASN A 22 2.76 9.62 -5.88
C ASN A 22 3.04 8.65 -4.73
N ARG A 23 2.73 9.05 -3.49
CA ARG A 23 2.89 8.21 -2.29
C ARG A 23 1.86 7.08 -2.22
N LEU A 24 0.74 7.21 -2.93
CA LEU A 24 -0.30 6.16 -3.05
C LEU A 24 0.04 5.08 -4.09
N ALA A 25 1.04 5.25 -4.95
CA ALA A 25 1.45 4.26 -5.94
C ALA A 25 1.67 2.82 -5.38
N PRO A 26 2.34 2.62 -4.22
CA PRO A 26 2.48 1.28 -3.62
C PRO A 26 1.16 0.67 -3.11
N LEU A 27 0.13 1.49 -2.88
CA LEU A 27 -1.17 1.07 -2.36
C LEU A 27 -1.92 0.17 -3.36
N TRP A 28 -1.75 0.43 -4.66
CA TRP A 28 -2.31 -0.40 -5.73
C TRP A 28 -1.81 -1.85 -5.69
N ARG A 29 -0.53 -2.06 -5.38
CA ARG A 29 0.06 -3.41 -5.27
C ARG A 29 -0.53 -4.19 -4.10
N MET A 30 -0.79 -3.50 -2.98
CA MET A 30 -1.48 -4.10 -1.84
C MET A 30 -2.94 -4.44 -2.18
N GLN A 31 -3.61 -3.57 -2.94
CA GLN A 31 -4.99 -3.82 -3.35
C GLN A 31 -5.12 -5.04 -4.26
N LEU A 32 -4.20 -5.21 -5.21
CA LEU A 32 -4.13 -6.40 -6.06
C LEU A 32 -3.82 -7.67 -5.26
N ALA A 33 -2.93 -7.60 -4.28
CA ALA A 33 -2.65 -8.73 -3.39
C ALA A 33 -3.87 -9.14 -2.56
N ALA A 34 -4.63 -8.16 -2.05
CA ALA A 34 -5.88 -8.40 -1.33
C ALA A 34 -6.94 -9.05 -2.25
N LEU A 35 -7.08 -8.56 -3.48
CA LEU A 35 -7.97 -9.16 -4.48
C LEU A 35 -7.56 -10.60 -4.82
N ALA A 36 -6.26 -10.86 -4.95
CA ALA A 36 -5.75 -12.20 -5.21
C ALA A 36 -6.06 -13.17 -4.06
N CYS A 37 -5.96 -12.71 -2.81
CA CYS A 37 -6.34 -13.50 -1.62
C CYS A 37 -7.86 -13.79 -1.61
N PHE A 38 -8.68 -12.80 -1.96
CA PHE A 38 -10.13 -12.98 -2.05
C PHE A 38 -10.51 -14.03 -3.12
N VAL A 39 -9.91 -13.93 -4.31
CA VAL A 39 -10.11 -14.92 -5.38
C VAL A 39 -9.63 -16.31 -4.96
N HIS A 40 -8.48 -16.41 -4.27
CA HIS A 40 -7.98 -17.67 -3.74
C HIS A 40 -8.92 -18.29 -2.69
N GLY A 41 -9.54 -17.47 -1.84
CA GLY A 41 -10.54 -17.94 -0.86
C GLY A 41 -11.79 -18.55 -1.50
N ILE A 42 -12.15 -18.10 -2.71
CA ILE A 42 -13.26 -18.66 -3.49
C ILE A 42 -12.78 -19.88 -4.31
N PHE A 43 -11.59 -19.78 -4.90
CA PHE A 43 -10.99 -20.82 -5.73
C PHE A 43 -9.60 -21.19 -5.20
N PRO A 44 -9.50 -22.18 -4.29
CA PRO A 44 -8.26 -22.49 -3.55
C PRO A 44 -7.12 -23.02 -4.44
N PHE A 45 -7.41 -23.36 -5.70
CA PHE A 45 -6.42 -23.78 -6.69
C PHE A 45 -5.85 -22.62 -7.52
N LEU A 46 -6.49 -21.46 -7.54
CA LEU A 46 -5.98 -20.25 -8.20
C LEU A 46 -5.12 -19.43 -7.23
N LEU A 47 -4.06 -18.80 -7.74
CA LEU A 47 -3.26 -17.80 -7.03
C LEU A 47 -2.61 -18.28 -5.70
N THR A 48 -2.33 -19.58 -5.59
CA THR A 48 -1.74 -20.24 -4.40
C THR A 48 -0.42 -19.62 -3.93
N LYS A 49 0.37 -19.06 -4.84
CA LYS A 49 1.65 -18.40 -4.54
C LYS A 49 1.54 -16.88 -4.45
N THR A 50 0.46 -16.29 -4.95
CA THR A 50 0.33 -14.83 -5.14
C THR A 50 0.29 -14.10 -3.80
N GLY A 51 -0.49 -14.59 -2.84
CA GLY A 51 -0.57 -13.99 -1.49
C GLY A 51 0.79 -13.96 -0.78
N SER A 52 1.45 -15.13 -0.66
CA SER A 52 2.75 -15.24 0.02
C SER A 52 3.86 -14.45 -0.67
N THR A 53 3.84 -14.37 -2.01
CA THR A 53 4.79 -13.58 -2.79
C THR A 53 4.59 -12.09 -2.56
N SER A 54 3.33 -11.61 -2.58
CA SER A 54 3.02 -10.21 -2.30
C SER A 54 3.41 -9.78 -0.88
N VAL A 55 3.18 -10.63 0.12
CA VAL A 55 3.60 -10.35 1.52
C VAL A 55 5.13 -10.33 1.64
N SER A 56 5.83 -11.29 1.03
CA SER A 56 7.30 -11.32 1.03
C SER A 56 7.90 -10.09 0.34
N GLU A 57 7.31 -9.66 -0.78
CA GLU A 57 7.78 -8.47 -1.49
C GLU A 57 7.54 -7.19 -0.67
N LEU A 58 6.36 -7.08 -0.03
CA LEU A 58 6.06 -5.95 0.85
C LEU A 58 7.02 -5.91 2.03
N TYR A 59 7.26 -7.05 2.68
CA TYR A 59 8.21 -7.18 3.78
C TYR A 59 9.62 -6.75 3.36
N SER A 60 10.10 -7.24 2.22
CA SER A 60 11.40 -6.86 1.67
C SER A 60 11.50 -5.34 1.43
N ARG A 61 10.47 -4.71 0.87
CA ARG A 61 10.43 -3.26 0.66
C ARG A 61 10.45 -2.48 1.98
N MET A 62 9.67 -2.90 2.98
CA MET A 62 9.65 -2.27 4.30
C MET A 62 11.00 -2.38 5.01
N VAL A 63 11.64 -3.55 4.95
CA VAL A 63 12.98 -3.77 5.53
C VAL A 63 14.03 -2.93 4.81
N GLN A 64 14.03 -2.90 3.47
CA GLN A 64 14.96 -2.09 2.68
C GLN A 64 14.82 -0.58 2.94
N HIS A 65 13.59 -0.09 3.19
CA HIS A 65 13.38 1.32 3.54
C HIS A 65 13.75 1.62 5.00
N ARG A 66 13.62 0.63 5.89
CA ARG A 66 14.00 0.74 7.30
C ARG A 66 15.51 0.73 7.51
N SER A 67 16.27 -0.01 6.70
CA SER A 67 17.73 -0.09 6.78
C SER A 67 18.47 1.11 6.18
N ARG A 68 17.74 2.09 5.61
CA ARG A 68 18.30 3.34 5.05
C ARG A 68 18.15 4.54 5.99
N LEU A 69 17.62 4.33 7.19
CA LEU A 69 17.61 5.29 8.30
C LEU A 69 18.84 5.06 9.18
#